data_AF-A0A8B9AA45-F1
#
_entry.id   AF-A0A8B9AA45-F1
#
_cell.length_a   1.000
_cell.length_b   1.000
_cell.length_c   1.000
_cell.angle_alpha   90.00
_cell.angle_beta   90.00
_cell.angle_gamma   90.00
#
_symmetry.space_group_name_H-M   'P 1'
#
loop_
_entity.id
_entity.type
_entity.pdbx_description
1 polymer ?
#
loop_
_entity_poly.entity_id
_entity_poly.type
_entity_poly.pdbx_seq_one_letter_code
_entity_poly.pdbx_strand_id
1 'polypeptide(L)'
;MAMAVDSAGDPAKDEVSAASIPSVLKSSASSEDEIRAVARKFADQPVQNPDSGVWAVLTAISKNARQRPQGINILLSADEHCLGRCVEDAHFQIGAIAVSANHCRILRDRVAAADGELDPNFFSARTGHISTGQS
;
A
#
# COMPACT_ATOMS: atom_id res chain seq x y z
N MET A 1 1.80 -59.18 58.18
CA MET A 1 0.54 -59.61 57.54
C MET A 1 -0.21 -58.35 57.13
N ALA A 2 -0.72 -58.32 55.89
CA ALA A 2 -1.67 -57.37 55.29
C ALA A 2 -1.22 -55.91 55.03
N MET A 3 -0.98 -55.67 53.73
CA MET A 3 -0.97 -54.39 53.02
C MET A 3 -2.41 -53.98 52.66
N ALA A 4 -2.75 -52.69 52.79
CA ALA A 4 -3.99 -52.13 52.27
C ALA A 4 -3.69 -51.04 51.21
N VAL A 5 -4.49 -51.09 50.15
CA VAL A 5 -4.38 -50.47 48.84
C VAL A 5 -5.36 -49.29 48.72
N ASP A 6 -4.93 -48.19 48.12
CA ASP A 6 -5.80 -47.20 47.44
C ASP A 6 -4.92 -46.39 46.44
N SER A 7 -5.03 -46.65 45.13
CA SER A 7 -5.70 -45.83 44.08
C SER A 7 -5.10 -44.42 43.92
N ALA A 8 -4.65 -43.91 42.76
CA ALA A 8 -4.92 -44.14 41.34
C ALA A 8 -3.60 -43.91 40.56
N GLY A 9 -3.29 -44.49 39.40
CA GLY A 9 -4.06 -44.57 38.16
C GLY A 9 -3.38 -43.68 37.09
N ASP A 10 -2.28 -44.18 36.50
CA ASP A 10 -1.44 -43.56 35.44
C ASP A 10 -2.12 -43.69 34.04
N PRO A 11 -1.58 -43.17 32.91
CA PRO A 11 -2.32 -42.35 31.96
C PRO A 11 -2.36 -43.01 30.55
N ALA A 12 -3.34 -42.66 29.72
CA ALA A 12 -3.22 -42.73 28.25
C ALA A 12 -4.48 -42.12 27.64
N LYS A 13 -4.33 -41.07 26.80
CA LYS A 13 -4.59 -41.05 25.33
C LYS A 13 -6.10 -41.08 25.03
N ASP A 14 -6.72 -40.18 24.27
CA ASP A 14 -6.49 -39.79 22.86
C ASP A 14 -7.10 -38.36 22.63
N GLU A 15 -6.41 -37.41 21.97
CA GLU A 15 -6.45 -37.09 20.53
C GLU A 15 -7.77 -36.44 20.03
N VAL A 16 -7.75 -35.11 19.85
CA VAL A 16 -8.22 -34.47 18.61
C VAL A 16 -7.58 -33.08 18.45
N SER A 17 -6.61 -33.03 17.55
CA SER A 17 -6.41 -32.01 16.50
C SER A 17 -7.23 -30.71 16.58
N ALA A 18 -6.54 -29.57 16.70
CA ALA A 18 -6.42 -28.62 15.59
C ALA A 18 -5.53 -27.42 15.97
N ALA A 19 -4.41 -27.32 15.28
CA ALA A 19 -3.62 -26.11 15.03
C ALA A 19 -3.16 -25.32 16.26
N SER A 20 -1.91 -25.58 16.64
CA SER A 20 -0.97 -24.52 17.02
C SER A 20 -1.24 -23.29 16.16
N ILE A 21 -1.53 -22.16 16.79
CA ILE A 21 -1.45 -20.86 16.14
C ILE A 21 0.00 -20.42 16.36
N PRO A 22 0.97 -20.68 15.46
CA PRO A 22 2.22 -19.98 15.53
C PRO A 22 1.94 -18.50 15.27
N SER A 23 2.28 -17.70 16.27
CA SER A 23 2.49 -16.27 16.21
C SER A 23 3.32 -15.89 14.96
N VAL A 24 2.66 -15.55 13.86
CA VAL A 24 3.30 -14.80 12.75
C VAL A 24 3.21 -13.31 13.09
N LEU A 25 3.98 -12.93 14.11
CA LEU A 25 4.61 -11.62 14.18
C LEU A 25 6.07 -11.82 13.76
N LYS A 26 6.31 -11.78 12.45
CA LYS A 26 7.61 -11.68 11.74
C LYS A 26 7.26 -11.70 10.25
N SER A 27 7.40 -10.66 9.44
CA SER A 27 8.34 -9.54 9.45
C SER A 27 7.79 -8.43 8.53
N SER A 28 7.30 -7.32 9.08
CA SER A 28 6.86 -6.17 8.27
C SER A 28 8.02 -5.46 7.56
N ALA A 29 9.25 -5.61 8.07
CA ALA A 29 10.43 -4.99 7.49
C ALA A 29 10.80 -5.52 6.08
N SER A 30 10.58 -6.81 5.79
CA SER A 30 10.94 -7.38 4.48
C SER A 30 10.01 -6.88 3.37
N SER A 31 8.71 -6.78 3.64
CA SER A 31 7.73 -6.33 2.63
C SER A 31 7.90 -4.85 2.27
N GLU A 32 8.20 -3.99 3.25
CA GLU A 32 8.46 -2.57 2.99
C GLU A 32 9.76 -2.35 2.20
N ASP A 33 10.83 -3.06 2.54
CA ASP A 33 12.09 -2.96 1.79
C ASP A 33 11.98 -3.56 0.38
N GLU A 34 11.22 -4.64 0.20
CA GLU A 34 10.89 -5.18 -1.12
C GLU A 34 10.10 -4.16 -1.96
N ILE A 35 9.08 -3.55 -1.37
CA ILE A 35 8.30 -2.47 -2.01
C ILE A 35 9.21 -1.32 -2.41
N ARG A 36 10.10 -0.88 -1.51
CA ARG A 36 11.04 0.20 -1.76
C ARG A 36 12.03 -0.16 -2.88
N ALA A 37 12.57 -1.37 -2.85
CA ALA A 37 13.49 -1.86 -3.89
C ALA A 37 12.81 -1.93 -5.26
N VAL A 38 11.57 -2.40 -5.32
CA VAL A 38 10.78 -2.43 -6.55
C VAL A 38 10.45 -1.02 -7.02
N ALA A 39 9.97 -0.15 -6.14
CA ALA A 39 9.67 1.25 -6.47
C ALA A 39 10.90 1.99 -7.01
N ARG A 40 12.08 1.76 -6.41
CA ARG A 40 13.35 2.33 -6.88
C ARG A 40 13.69 1.87 -8.30
N LYS A 41 13.56 0.57 -8.57
CA LYS A 41 13.77 0.03 -9.94
C LYS A 41 12.86 0.69 -10.98
N PHE A 42 11.61 1.00 -10.63
CA PHE A 42 10.69 1.70 -11.52
C PHE A 42 11.03 3.18 -11.67
N ALA A 43 11.47 3.84 -10.59
CA ALA A 43 11.89 5.24 -10.61
C ALA A 43 13.19 5.44 -11.41
N ASP A 44 14.08 4.45 -11.42
CA ASP A 44 15.32 4.46 -12.20
C ASP A 44 15.08 4.25 -13.71
N GLN A 45 13.87 3.82 -14.12
CA GLN A 45 13.54 3.66 -15.53
C GLN A 45 12.99 4.98 -16.11
N PRO A 46 13.43 5.38 -17.32
CA PRO A 46 12.90 6.56 -17.97
C PRO A 46 11.39 6.37 -18.23
N VAL A 47 10.58 7.34 -17.80
CA VAL A 47 9.15 7.36 -18.07
C VAL A 47 8.96 7.40 -19.59
N GLN A 48 8.34 6.37 -20.15
CA GLN A 48 8.09 6.31 -21.58
C GLN A 48 6.97 7.29 -21.94
N ASN A 49 7.32 8.35 -22.67
CA ASN A 49 6.42 9.35 -23.25
C ASN A 49 5.50 10.04 -22.22
N PRO A 50 6.04 10.86 -21.30
CA PRO A 50 5.19 11.80 -20.61
C PRO A 50 4.70 12.84 -21.64
N ASP A 51 3.38 12.98 -21.82
CA ASP A 51 2.81 14.13 -22.52
C ASP A 51 3.40 15.43 -21.95
N SER A 52 3.51 16.48 -22.76
CA SER A 52 4.16 17.74 -22.39
C SER A 52 3.58 18.43 -21.14
N GLY A 53 2.44 17.96 -20.60
CA GLY A 53 1.82 18.47 -19.37
C GLY A 53 1.96 17.56 -18.13
N VAL A 54 2.56 16.38 -18.26
CA VAL A 54 2.70 15.41 -17.16
C VAL A 54 3.93 15.73 -16.33
N TRP A 55 3.77 15.80 -15.01
CA TRP A 55 4.86 16.07 -14.07
C TRP A 55 5.24 14.87 -13.20
N ALA A 56 4.34 13.90 -13.04
CA ALA A 56 4.59 12.71 -12.26
C ALA A 56 3.78 11.53 -12.80
N VAL A 57 4.25 10.32 -12.51
CA VAL A 57 3.57 9.07 -12.89
C VAL A 57 3.46 8.18 -11.67
N LEU A 58 2.26 7.63 -11.43
CA LEU A 58 2.04 6.62 -10.40
C LEU A 58 2.07 5.24 -11.03
N THR A 59 3.10 4.48 -10.70
CA THR A 59 3.29 3.12 -11.20
C THR A 59 2.78 2.10 -10.19
N ALA A 60 1.87 1.24 -10.63
CA ALA A 60 1.36 0.13 -9.85
C ALA A 60 2.43 -0.96 -9.67
N ILE A 61 2.93 -1.15 -8.45
CA ILE A 61 3.98 -2.14 -8.17
C ILE A 61 3.42 -3.54 -7.82
N SER A 62 2.20 -3.64 -7.28
CA SER A 62 1.61 -4.92 -6.87
C SER A 62 0.84 -5.59 -8.01
N LYS A 63 0.78 -6.93 -8.01
CA LYS A 63 0.10 -7.70 -9.08
C LYS A 63 -1.37 -7.31 -9.22
N ASN A 64 -2.10 -7.21 -8.10
CA ASN A 64 -3.51 -6.82 -8.10
C ASN A 64 -3.70 -5.38 -8.61
N ALA A 65 -2.79 -4.48 -8.23
CA ALA A 65 -2.85 -3.09 -8.67
C ALA A 65 -2.55 -2.94 -10.17
N ARG A 66 -1.82 -3.87 -10.80
CA ARG A 66 -1.54 -3.87 -12.25
C ARG A 66 -2.69 -4.42 -13.09
N GLN A 67 -3.67 -5.08 -12.48
CA GLN A 67 -4.88 -5.60 -13.15
C GLN A 67 -6.01 -4.57 -13.19
N ARG A 68 -5.75 -3.35 -12.72
CA ARG A 68 -6.69 -2.24 -12.81
C ARG A 68 -7.01 -1.90 -14.27
N PRO A 69 -8.25 -1.49 -14.59
CA PRO A 69 -8.63 -1.14 -15.96
C PRO A 69 -7.85 0.05 -16.52
N GLN A 70 -7.31 0.91 -15.64
CA GLN A 70 -6.44 2.04 -16.01
C GLN A 70 -5.01 1.61 -16.37
N GLY A 71 -4.69 0.32 -16.27
CA GLY A 71 -3.36 -0.21 -16.52
C GLY A 71 -2.40 -0.03 -15.35
N ILE A 72 -1.10 0.01 -15.70
CA ILE A 72 0.00 0.03 -14.71
C ILE A 72 0.32 1.45 -14.27
N ASN A 73 0.21 2.43 -15.15
CA ASN A 73 0.67 3.79 -14.93
C ASN A 73 -0.51 4.76 -14.95
N ILE A 74 -0.54 5.67 -13.97
CA ILE A 74 -1.47 6.81 -13.95
C ILE A 74 -0.65 8.07 -14.12
N LEU A 75 -0.97 8.88 -15.12
CA LEU A 75 -0.27 10.13 -15.41
C LEU A 75 -0.87 11.27 -14.60
N LEU A 76 -0.01 12.07 -13.98
CA LEU A 76 -0.40 13.26 -13.23
C LEU A 76 0.00 14.49 -14.04
N SER A 77 -0.97 15.29 -14.46
CA SER A 77 -0.77 16.49 -15.28
C SER A 77 -1.26 17.77 -14.61
N ALA A 78 -2.34 17.69 -13.83
CA ALA A 78 -2.89 18.80 -13.05
C ALA A 78 -2.14 19.02 -11.72
N ASP A 79 -2.39 20.14 -11.06
CA ASP A 79 -1.85 20.42 -9.73
C ASP A 79 -2.52 19.61 -8.62
N GLU A 80 -3.69 19.05 -8.86
CA GLU A 80 -4.43 18.21 -7.92
C GLU A 80 -5.00 16.98 -8.63
N HIS A 81 -4.85 15.82 -7.99
CA HIS A 81 -5.54 14.60 -8.40
C HIS A 81 -6.10 13.87 -7.19
N CYS A 82 -7.38 13.55 -7.24
CA CYS A 82 -8.05 12.75 -6.21
C CYS A 82 -8.18 11.30 -6.70
N LEU A 83 -7.76 10.35 -5.87
CA LEU A 83 -7.90 8.92 -6.10
C LEU A 83 -8.92 8.35 -5.13
N GLY A 84 -9.82 7.51 -5.61
CA GLY A 84 -10.87 6.93 -4.77
C GLY A 84 -11.82 6.04 -5.54
N ARG A 85 -12.80 5.46 -4.85
CA ARG A 85 -13.81 4.58 -5.48
C ARG A 85 -14.87 5.36 -6.26
N CYS A 86 -15.16 6.59 -5.87
CA CYS A 86 -16.24 7.43 -6.42
C CYS A 86 -15.72 8.78 -6.91
N VAL A 87 -14.48 8.85 -7.40
CA VAL A 87 -13.94 10.06 -8.03
C VAL A 87 -14.55 10.28 -9.41
N GLU A 88 -14.69 11.54 -9.82
CA GLU A 88 -15.29 11.92 -11.11
C GLU A 88 -14.46 11.42 -12.30
N ASP A 89 -13.14 11.52 -12.19
CA ASP A 89 -12.21 11.04 -13.20
C ASP A 89 -11.99 9.52 -13.13
N ALA A 90 -12.46 8.81 -14.14
CA ALA A 90 -12.29 7.35 -14.26
C ALA A 90 -10.82 6.89 -14.27
N HIS A 91 -9.88 7.76 -14.67
CA HIS A 91 -8.43 7.50 -14.65
C HIS A 91 -7.85 7.39 -13.24
N PHE A 92 -8.49 8.03 -12.25
CA PHE A 92 -8.09 8.00 -10.85
C PHE A 92 -9.00 7.11 -9.99
N GLN A 93 -9.99 6.46 -10.61
CA GLN A 93 -10.94 5.60 -9.93
C GLN A 93 -10.34 4.24 -9.59
N ILE A 94 -10.37 3.85 -8.33
CA ILE A 94 -9.94 2.52 -7.88
C ILE A 94 -11.14 1.78 -7.32
N GLY A 95 -11.64 0.81 -8.07
CA GLY A 95 -12.85 0.01 -7.74
C GLY A 95 -12.66 -1.04 -6.63
N ALA A 96 -11.55 -1.01 -5.90
CA ALA A 96 -11.32 -1.96 -4.82
C ALA A 96 -12.16 -1.58 -3.59
N ILE A 97 -12.80 -2.57 -2.95
CA ILE A 97 -13.66 -2.34 -1.78
C ILE A 97 -12.89 -1.72 -0.60
N ALA A 98 -11.59 -2.00 -0.50
CA ALA A 98 -10.69 -1.43 0.50
C ALA A 98 -10.39 0.08 0.29
N VAL A 99 -10.80 0.66 -0.84
CA VAL A 99 -10.60 2.08 -1.16
C VAL A 99 -11.87 2.86 -0.87
N SER A 100 -11.74 3.96 -0.14
CA SER A 100 -12.83 4.87 0.19
C SER A 100 -13.29 5.69 -1.02
N ALA A 101 -14.49 6.30 -0.94
CA ALA A 101 -15.08 7.09 -2.03
C ALA A 101 -14.10 8.14 -2.58
N ASN A 102 -13.51 8.91 -1.68
CA ASN A 102 -12.30 9.68 -1.87
C ASN A 102 -11.26 9.04 -0.93
N HIS A 103 -10.08 8.65 -1.42
CA HIS A 103 -9.08 7.92 -0.62
C HIS A 103 -7.79 8.68 -0.39
N CYS A 104 -7.20 9.20 -1.46
CA CYS A 104 -5.98 9.98 -1.38
C CYS A 104 -6.09 11.17 -2.32
N ARG A 105 -5.38 12.24 -1.98
CA ARG A 105 -5.19 13.39 -2.86
C ARG A 105 -3.72 13.61 -3.09
N ILE A 106 -3.33 13.80 -4.34
CA ILE A 106 -1.96 14.08 -4.74
C ILE A 106 -1.93 15.52 -5.23
N LEU A 107 -1.08 16.30 -4.59
CA LEU A 107 -0.89 17.71 -4.89
C LEU A 107 0.50 17.90 -5.50
N ARG A 108 0.56 18.69 -6.57
CA ARG A 108 1.79 19.24 -7.10
C ARG A 108 2.17 20.44 -6.24
N ASP A 109 3.25 20.31 -5.48
CA ASP A 109 3.83 21.38 -4.69
C ASP A 109 5.02 21.97 -5.46
N ARG A 110 5.13 23.30 -5.47
CA ARG A 110 6.27 24.00 -6.09
C ARG A 110 7.34 24.16 -5.02
N VAL A 111 8.46 23.47 -5.19
CA VAL A 111 9.52 23.53 -4.19
C VAL A 111 10.39 24.76 -4.47
N ALA A 112 10.59 25.58 -3.45
CA ALA A 112 11.62 26.61 -3.49
C ALA A 112 13.00 25.95 -3.56
N ALA A 113 13.79 26.31 -4.57
CA ALA A 113 15.21 26.00 -4.57
C ALA A 113 15.85 26.65 -3.33
N ALA A 114 16.96 26.08 -2.85
CA ALA A 114 17.65 26.53 -1.63
C ALA A 114 18.10 28.01 -1.65
N ASP A 115 17.97 28.68 -2.79
CA ASP A 115 18.26 30.10 -3.00
C ASP A 115 17.02 31.03 -2.87
N GLY A 116 15.85 30.48 -2.53
CA GLY A 116 14.60 31.26 -2.40
C GLY A 116 13.87 31.52 -3.72
N GLU A 117 14.45 31.14 -4.86
CA GLU A 117 13.74 31.08 -6.14
C GLU A 117 12.94 29.77 -6.26
N LEU A 118 11.67 29.88 -6.62
CA LEU A 118 10.84 28.72 -6.98
C LEU A 118 11.34 28.19 -8.32
N ASP A 119 12.00 27.03 -8.34
CA ASP A 119 12.38 26.42 -9.62
C ASP A 119 11.10 25.87 -10.29
N PRO A 120 10.71 26.39 -11.47
CA PRO A 120 9.46 26.01 -12.12
C PRO A 120 9.48 24.58 -12.67
N ASN A 121 10.63 23.89 -12.63
CA ASN A 121 10.76 22.50 -13.04
C ASN A 121 10.87 21.54 -11.86
N PHE A 122 11.07 22.03 -10.63
CA PHE A 122 11.21 21.21 -9.44
C PHE A 122 9.90 21.12 -8.67
N PHE A 123 9.17 20.03 -8.91
CA PHE A 123 7.91 19.72 -8.26
C PHE A 123 8.08 18.61 -7.24
N SER A 124 7.38 18.73 -6.11
CA SER A 124 7.22 17.65 -5.15
C SER A 124 5.78 17.16 -5.13
N ALA A 125 5.59 15.85 -5.07
CA ALA A 125 4.27 15.26 -4.87
C ALA A 125 3.98 15.15 -3.38
N ARG A 126 2.92 15.82 -2.91
CA ARG A 126 2.42 15.66 -1.55
C ARG A 126 1.17 14.77 -1.58
N THR A 127 1.24 13.63 -0.91
CA THR A 127 0.07 12.76 -0.70
C THR A 127 -0.63 13.17 0.59
N GLY A 128 -1.85 13.70 0.47
CA GLY A 128 -2.74 13.94 1.61
C GLY A 128 -3.57 12.69 1.90
N HIS A 129 -3.55 12.25 3.16
CA HIS A 129 -4.53 11.28 3.65
C HIS A 129 -5.82 12.03 3.94
N ILE A 130 -6.91 11.67 3.27
CA ILE A 130 -8.21 12.22 3.63
C ILE A 130 -8.82 11.31 4.68
N SER A 131 -8.78 11.76 5.93
CA SER A 131 -9.40 11.05 7.03
C SER A 131 -10.90 10.99 6.75
N THR A 132 -11.39 9.84 6.31
CA THR A 132 -12.82 9.57 6.36
C THR A 132 -13.14 9.39 7.83
N GLY A 133 -13.65 10.46 8.46
CA GLY A 133 -14.30 10.36 9.76
C GLY A 133 -15.30 9.21 9.72
N GLN A 134 -15.04 8.18 10.51
CA GLN A 134 -16.02 7.14 10.78
C GLN A 134 -17.12 7.74 11.66
N SER A 135 -18.35 7.61 11.17
CA SER A 135 -19.67 7.65 11.83
C SER A 135 -19.95 8.73 12.88
#